data_AF-A0A1D7VJX9-F1
#
_entry.id   AF-A0A1D7VJX9-F1
#
_cell.length_a   1.000
_cell.length_b   1.000
_cell.length_c   1.000
_cell.angle_alpha   90.00
_cell.angle_beta   90.00
_cell.angle_gamma   90.00
#
_symmetry.space_group_name_H-M   'P 1'
#
loop_
_entity.id
_entity.type
_entity.pdbx_description
1 polymer ?
#
loop_
_entity_poly.entity_id
_entity_poly.type
_entity_poly.pdbx_seq_one_letter_code
_entity_poly.pdbx_strand_id
1 'polypeptide(L)' 'MAFAKGMIPHHRQALEMAAAAATRAASPQVKEVAATIMKAQDPEITTLSGWLTAWGEPVPGKTSGRTTPA' A
#
# COMPACT_ATOMS: atom_id res chain seq x y z
N MET A 1 7.65 -1.88 -14.66
CA MET A 1 7.35 -0.79 -13.71
C MET A 1 5.87 -0.53 -13.50
N ALA A 2 5.02 -0.63 -14.54
CA ALA A 2 3.58 -0.37 -14.43
C ALA A 2 2.89 -1.18 -13.30
N PHE A 3 3.27 -2.45 -13.14
CA PHE A 3 2.78 -3.30 -12.05
C PHE A 3 3.05 -2.68 -10.67
N ALA A 4 4.30 -2.38 -10.33
CA ALA A 4 4.65 -1.82 -9.02
C ALA A 4 4.00 -0.44 -8.77
N LYS A 5 3.98 0.42 -9.80
CA LYS A 5 3.31 1.73 -9.72
C LYS A 5 1.79 1.61 -9.53
N GLY A 6 1.16 0.57 -10.08
CA GLY A 6 -0.27 0.30 -9.92
C GLY A 6 -0.62 -0.42 -8.60
N MET A 7 0.22 -1.35 -8.16
CA MET A 7 -0.06 -2.16 -6.97
C MET A 7 0.12 -1.41 -5.66
N ILE A 8 1.02 -0.43 -5.59
CA ILE A 8 1.17 0.40 -4.39
C ILE A 8 -0.15 1.11 -3.99
N PRO A 9 -0.81 1.90 -4.87
CA PRO A 9 -2.08 2.52 -4.51
C PRO A 9 -3.22 1.50 -4.31
N HIS A 10 -3.24 0.41 -5.10
CA HIS A 10 -4.23 -0.67 -4.91
C HIS A 10 -4.13 -1.31 -3.52
N HIS A 11 -2.92 -1.62 -3.05
CA HIS A 11 -2.70 -2.17 -1.72
C HIS A 11 -3.07 -1.17 -0.62
N ARG A 12 -2.74 0.12 -0.78
CA ARG A 12 -3.15 1.14 0.20
C ARG A 12 -4.67 1.23 0.35
N GLN A 13 -5.40 1.19 -0.76
CA GLN A 13 -6.87 1.15 -0.71
C GLN A 13 -7.37 -0.11 0.00
N ALA A 14 -6.75 -1.27 -0.24
CA ALA A 14 -7.10 -2.50 0.46
C ALA A 14 -6.82 -2.43 1.97
N LEU A 15 -5.73 -1.76 2.38
CA LEU A 15 -5.43 -1.49 3.79
C LEU A 15 -6.48 -0.59 4.44
N GLU A 16 -6.93 0.45 3.76
CA GLU A 16 -8.02 1.33 4.24
C GLU A 16 -9.32 0.54 4.45
N MET A 17 -9.68 -0.32 3.48
CA MET A 17 -10.85 -1.19 3.59
C MET A 17 -10.71 -2.21 4.72
N ALA A 18 -9.53 -2.82 4.87
CA ALA A 18 -9.26 -3.80 5.91
C ALA A 18 -9.32 -3.15 7.31
N ALA A 19 -8.78 -1.94 7.49
CA ALA A 19 -8.89 -1.20 8.75
C ALA A 19 -10.35 -0.88 9.10
N ALA A 20 -11.16 -0.50 8.12
CA ALA A 20 -12.59 -0.29 8.31
C ALA A 20 -13.30 -1.61 8.69
N ALA A 21 -12.99 -2.72 8.03
CA ALA A 21 -13.58 -4.02 8.32
C ALA A 21 -13.20 -4.54 9.72
N ALA A 22 -11.95 -4.35 10.15
CA ALA A 22 -11.49 -4.76 11.48
C ALA A 22 -12.31 -4.11 12.62
N THR A 23 -12.74 -2.87 12.42
CA THR A 23 -13.52 -2.11 13.41
C THR A 23 -15.03 -2.25 13.25
N ARG A 24 -15.54 -2.40 12.02
CA ARG A 24 -16.98 -2.31 11.71
C ARG A 24 -17.65 -3.65 11.41
N ALA A 25 -16.90 -4.69 11.05
CA ALA A 25 -17.51 -5.97 10.69
C ALA A 25 -18.15 -6.65 11.91
N ALA A 26 -19.33 -7.24 11.72
CA ALA A 26 -19.96 -8.08 12.74
C ALA A 26 -19.38 -9.51 12.77
N SER A 27 -18.99 -10.04 11.61
CA SER A 27 -18.43 -11.39 11.49
C SER A 27 -16.97 -11.44 11.97
N PRO A 28 -16.63 -12.36 12.90
CA PRO A 28 -15.24 -12.60 13.30
C PRO A 28 -14.35 -13.03 12.13
N GLN A 29 -14.87 -13.83 11.20
CA GLN A 29 -14.14 -14.30 10.02
C GLN A 29 -13.75 -13.13 9.11
N VAL A 30 -14.64 -12.15 8.94
CA VAL A 30 -14.33 -10.94 8.15
C VAL A 30 -13.22 -10.12 8.82
N LYS A 31 -13.21 -10.04 10.16
CA LYS A 31 -12.11 -9.37 10.89
C LYS A 31 -10.78 -10.10 10.72
N GLU A 32 -10.79 -11.43 10.70
CA GLU A 32 -9.59 -12.24 10.48
C GLU A 32 -9.04 -12.08 9.06
N VAL A 33 -9.90 -12.05 8.05
CA VAL A 33 -9.51 -11.74 6.67
C VAL A 33 -8.90 -10.34 6.59
N ALA A 34 -9.50 -9.35 7.24
CA ALA A 34 -8.96 -7.99 7.29
C ALA A 34 -7.55 -7.96 7.92
N ALA A 35 -7.35 -8.64 9.05
CA ALA A 35 -6.04 -8.75 9.69
C ALA A 35 -5.00 -9.42 8.78
N THR A 36 -5.41 -10.45 8.03
CA THR A 36 -4.54 -11.16 7.08
C THR A 36 -4.13 -10.26 5.92
N ILE A 37 -5.07 -9.51 5.35
CA ILE A 37 -4.81 -8.52 4.28
C ILE A 37 -3.80 -7.48 4.77
N MET A 38 -4.01 -6.92 5.95
CA MET A 38 -3.10 -5.92 6.53
C MET A 38 -1.68 -6.47 6.69
N LYS A 39 -1.55 -7.69 7.23
CA LYS A 39 -0.25 -8.33 7.43
C LYS A 39 0.49 -8.64 6.12
N ALA A 40 -0.25 -8.98 5.06
CA ALA A 40 0.32 -9.36 3.77
C ALA A 40 0.72 -8.15 2.92
N GLN A 41 -0.16 -7.14 2.81
CA GLN A 41 -0.01 -6.10 1.78
C GLN A 41 0.90 -4.94 2.21
N ASP A 42 1.07 -4.70 3.51
CA ASP A 42 1.97 -3.64 4.00
C ASP A 42 3.47 -3.94 3.69
N PRO A 43 3.96 -5.18 3.87
CA PRO A 43 5.29 -5.59 3.40
C PRO A 43 5.44 -5.56 1.87
N GLU A 44 4.38 -5.86 1.12
CA GLU A 44 4.39 -5.79 -0.35
C GLU A 44 4.57 -4.35 -0.83
N ILE A 45 3.88 -3.37 -0.22
CA ILE A 45 4.10 -1.94 -0.50
C ILE A 45 5.57 -1.57 -0.30
N THR A 46 6.19 -2.05 0.79
CA THR A 46 7.61 -1.78 1.09
C THR A 46 8.52 -2.36 -0.01
N THR A 47 8.28 -3.61 -0.41
CA THR A 47 9.03 -4.29 -1.47
C THR A 47 8.90 -3.56 -2.81
N LEU A 48 7.67 -3.26 -3.24
CA LEU A 48 7.38 -2.58 -4.49
C LEU A 48 7.98 -1.16 -4.52
N SER A 49 7.91 -0.44 -3.39
CA SER A 49 8.54 0.88 -3.24
C SER A 49 10.07 0.79 -3.32
N GLY A 50 10.65 -0.26 -2.75
CA GLY A 50 12.09 -0.54 -2.82
C GLY A 50 12.55 -0.77 -4.26
N TRP A 51 11.80 -1.55 -5.04
CA TRP A 51 12.09 -1.75 -6.46
C TRP A 51 12.05 -0.45 -7.25
N LEU A 52 10.98 0.36 -7.11
CA LEU A 52 10.88 1.64 -7.80
C LEU A 52 12.04 2.59 -7.43
N THR A 53 12.40 2.65 -6.15
CA THR A 53 13.55 3.46 -5.69
C THR A 53 14.86 2.98 -6.32
N ALA A 54 15.12 1.67 -6.32
CA ALA A 54 16.32 1.09 -6.92
C ALA A 54 16.40 1.33 -8.44
N TRP A 55 15.25 1.46 -9.10
CA TRP A 55 15.15 1.78 -10.52
C TRP A 55 15.11 3.28 -10.84
N GLY A 56 15.23 4.16 -9.83
CA GLY A 56 15.17 5.61 -10.02
C GLY A 56 13.78 6.13 -10.41
N GLU A 57 12.73 5.35 -10.14
CA GLU A 57 11.35 5.68 -10.48
C GLU A 57 10.61 6.30 -9.30
N PRO A 58 9.66 7.22 -9.54
CA PRO A 58 8.86 7.80 -8.47
C PRO A 58 7.98 6.73 -7.83
N VAL A 59 7.98 6.70 -6.50
CA VAL A 59 7.07 5.88 -5.69
C VAL A 59 5.74 6.63 -5.53
N PRO A 60 4.62 6.11 -6.04
CA PRO A 60 3.32 6.76 -5.87
C PRO A 60 3.00 6.99 -4.39
N GLY A 61 2.47 8.17 -4.04
CA GLY A 61 2.01 8.49 -2.68
C GLY A 61 3.11 8.76 -1.65
N LYS A 62 4.40 8.56 -1.95
CA LYS A 62 5.46 9.30 -1.25
C LYS A 62 5.46 10.70 -1.85
N THR A 63 5.25 11.74 -1.05
CA THR A 63 5.47 13.12 -1.48
C THR A 63 6.93 13.23 -1.91
N SER A 64 7.19 13.10 -3.20
CA SER A 64 8.50 13.40 -3.77
C SER A 64 8.69 14.89 -3.53
N GLY A 65 9.62 15.24 -2.64
CA GLY A 65 10.05 16.61 -2.45
C GLY A 65 10.61 17.09 -3.78
N ARG A 66 9.76 17.70 -4.60
CA ARG A 66 10.17 18.44 -5.78
C ARG A 66 10.83 19.72 -5.27
N THR A 67 12.12 19.63 -4.95
CA THR A 67 12.99 20.80 -4.98
C THR A 67 13.09 21.23 -6.43
N THR A 68 12.23 22.19 -6.80
CA THR A 68 12.43 23.02 -8.00
C THR A 68 13.70 23.85 -7.75
N PRO A 69 14.76 23.76 -8.58
CA PRO A 69 15.79 24.78 -8.55
C PRO A 69 15.27 26.04 -9.24
N ALA A 70 15.60 27.19 -8.65
CA ALA A 70 15.41 28.52 -9.22
C ALA A 70 16.29 28.74 -10.46
#